data_AF-A0A1W2BLE8-F1
#
_entry.id   AF-A0A1W2BLE8-F1
#
_cell.length_a   1.000
_cell.length_b   1.000
_cell.length_c   1.000
_cell.angle_alpha   90.00
_cell.angle_beta   90.00
_cell.angle_gamma   90.00
#
_symmetry.space_group_name_H-M   'P 1'
#
loop_
_entity.id
_entity.type
_entity.pdbx_description
1 polymer ?
#
loop_
_entity_poly.entity_id
_entity_poly.type
_entity_poly.pdbx_seq_one_letter_code
_entity_poly.pdbx_strand_id
1 'polypeptide(L)' 'MRHLAPLGLRSPEGGIALLPGSRDVQTSVTAAADPRVQLVGYGPSASTIGGNRAGRAAALAVRAHLAGTGPALP' A
#
# COMPACT_ATOMS: atom_id res chain seq x y z
N MET A 1 12.91 4.24 4.31
CA MET A 1 12.98 2.76 4.37
C MET A 1 13.63 2.22 5.64
N ARG A 2 14.70 2.84 6.19
CA ARG A 2 15.26 2.38 7.49
C ARG A 2 14.23 2.46 8.62
N HIS A 3 13.45 3.55 8.63
CA HIS A 3 12.36 3.76 9.57
C HIS A 3 11.18 2.78 9.45
N LEU A 4 11.08 2.06 8.33
CA LEU A 4 10.03 1.04 8.12
C LEU A 4 10.51 -0.38 8.44
N ALA A 5 11.79 -0.58 8.73
CA ALA A 5 12.36 -1.91 9.00
C ALA A 5 11.63 -2.67 10.14
N PRO A 6 11.19 -2.02 11.25
CA PRO A 6 10.48 -2.72 12.31
C PRO A 6 9.15 -3.36 11.89
N LEU A 7 8.58 -2.98 10.74
CA LEU A 7 7.33 -3.55 10.25
C LEU A 7 7.51 -4.92 9.57
N GLY A 8 8.75 -5.34 9.29
CA GLY A 8 9.02 -6.66 8.68
C GLY A 8 8.48 -6.83 7.25
N LEU A 9 8.10 -5.75 6.57
CA LEU A 9 7.42 -5.80 5.25
C LEU A 9 8.36 -5.95 4.04
N ARG A 10 9.67 -6.04 4.27
CA ARG A 10 10.63 -6.09 3.17
C ARG A 10 10.68 -7.47 2.56
N SER A 11 10.65 -7.51 1.23
CA SER A 11 10.86 -8.72 0.45
C SER A 11 12.37 -9.03 0.31
N PRO A 12 12.73 -10.26 -0.11
CA PRO A 12 14.13 -10.64 -0.39
C PRO A 12 14.82 -9.72 -1.42
N GLU A 13 14.06 -9.12 -2.34
CA GLU A 13 14.54 -8.17 -3.36
C GLU A 13 14.82 -6.78 -2.77
N GLY A 14 14.60 -6.57 -1.47
CA GLY A 14 14.92 -5.34 -0.74
C GLY A 14 13.83 -4.26 -0.79
N GLY A 15 12.74 -4.49 -1.54
CA GLY A 15 11.57 -3.62 -1.63
C GLY A 15 10.46 -3.98 -0.65
N ILE A 16 9.34 -3.24 -0.70
CA ILE A 16 8.08 -3.65 -0.06
C ILE A 16 7.10 -3.96 -1.19
N ALA A 17 6.64 -5.20 -1.28
CA ALA A 17 5.68 -5.60 -2.30
C ALA A 17 4.31 -4.98 -2.00
N LEU A 18 3.67 -4.44 -3.02
CA LEU A 18 2.33 -3.85 -2.95
C LEU A 18 1.35 -4.69 -3.74
N LEU A 19 0.12 -4.82 -3.24
CA LEU A 19 -0.97 -5.41 -4.00
C LEU A 19 -1.30 -4.53 -5.21
N PRO A 20 -1.74 -5.13 -6.33
CA PRO A 20 -2.15 -4.37 -7.51
C PRO A 20 -3.20 -3.31 -7.17
N GLY A 21 -2.93 -2.08 -7.60
CA GLY A 21 -3.89 -0.98 -7.53
C GLY A 21 -5.11 -1.21 -8.44
N SER A 22 -6.18 -0.47 -8.17
CA SER A 22 -7.47 -0.64 -8.88
C SER A 22 -7.51 -0.06 -10.29
N ARG A 23 -6.59 0.85 -10.64
CA ARG A 23 -6.57 1.51 -11.96
C ARG A 23 -5.19 1.54 -12.58
N ASP A 24 -4.20 1.95 -11.79
CA ASP A 24 -2.83 2.12 -12.25
C ASP A 24 -1.86 1.84 -11.09
N VAL A 25 -0.58 1.79 -11.43
CA VAL A 25 0.50 1.50 -10.48
C VAL A 25 0.57 2.54 -9.34
N GLN A 26 0.12 3.78 -9.56
CA GLN A 26 0.14 4.84 -8.53
C GLN A 26 -0.94 4.63 -7.47
N THR A 27 -1.94 3.79 -7.76
CA THR A 27 -2.96 3.36 -6.78
C THR A 27 -2.60 2.05 -6.06
N SER A 28 -1.44 1.47 -6.35
CA SER A 28 -0.92 0.32 -5.60
C SER A 28 -0.35 0.85 -4.29
N VAL A 29 -1.08 0.68 -3.19
CA VAL A 29 -0.74 1.27 -1.88
C VAL A 29 -0.74 0.25 -0.74
N THR A 30 -1.46 -0.86 -0.87
CA THR A 30 -1.57 -1.88 0.19
C THR A 30 -0.36 -2.78 0.20
N ALA A 31 0.33 -2.92 1.34
CA ALA A 31 1.43 -3.88 1.46
C ALA A 31 0.92 -5.32 1.32
N ALA A 32 1.57 -6.12 0.49
CA ALA A 32 1.16 -7.50 0.23
C ALA A 32 1.33 -8.41 1.46
N ALA A 33 2.36 -8.15 2.28
CA ALA A 33 2.63 -8.93 3.50
C ALA A 33 1.70 -8.60 4.66
N ASP A 34 1.16 -7.38 4.71
CA ASP A 34 0.19 -6.98 5.75
C ASP A 34 -0.77 -5.92 5.16
N PRO A 35 -2.02 -6.30 4.84
CA PRO A 35 -2.97 -5.41 4.18
C PRO A 35 -3.43 -4.25 5.07
N ARG A 36 -3.09 -4.26 6.37
CA ARG A 36 -3.34 -3.12 7.27
C ARG A 36 -2.41 -1.94 6.97
N VAL A 37 -1.28 -2.19 6.31
CA VAL A 37 -0.27 -1.16 6.03
C VAL A 37 -0.47 -0.59 4.62
N GLN A 38 -0.54 0.75 4.55
CA GLN A 38 -0.77 1.50 3.33
C GLN A 38 0.38 2.48 3.08
N LEU A 39 1.07 2.36 1.94
CA LEU A 39 2.25 3.14 1.58
C LEU A 39 1.88 4.25 0.57
N VAL A 40 1.33 5.35 1.09
CA VAL A 40 0.97 6.54 0.31
C VAL A 40 2.17 7.46 0.13
N GLY A 41 2.39 7.96 -1.10
CA GLY A 41 3.52 8.84 -1.41
C GLY A 41 4.86 8.10 -1.53
N TYR A 42 4.84 6.77 -1.57
CA TYR A 42 6.01 5.92 -1.80
C TYR A 42 5.99 5.32 -3.21
N GLY A 43 7.19 5.05 -3.73
CA GLY A 43 7.37 4.39 -5.04
C GLY A 43 6.65 5.15 -6.16
N PRO A 44 5.83 4.49 -6.99
CA PRO A 44 5.12 5.12 -8.12
C PRO A 44 4.15 6.25 -7.73
N SER A 45 3.73 6.32 -6.46
CA SER A 45 2.85 7.38 -5.95
C SER A 45 3.60 8.63 -5.42
N ALA A 46 4.94 8.62 -5.41
CA ALA A 46 5.79 9.68 -4.88
C ALA A 46 5.83 10.94 -5.78
N SER A 47 4.67 11.58 -5.94
CA SER A 47 4.51 12.88 -6.60
C SER A 47 3.34 13.62 -5.96
N THR A 48 3.26 14.94 -6.15
CA THR A 48 2.14 15.73 -5.60
C THR A 48 0.78 15.26 -6.13
N ILE A 49 0.69 14.99 -7.44
CA ILE A 49 -0.54 14.52 -8.10
C ILE A 49 -0.83 13.05 -7.73
N GLY A 50 0.19 12.19 -7.78
CA GLY A 50 0.06 10.76 -7.46
C GLY A 50 -0.28 10.51 -5.99
N GLY A 51 0.22 11.36 -5.08
CA GLY A 51 -0.05 11.28 -3.64
C GLY A 51 -1.54 11.45 -3.32
N ASN A 52 -2.23 12.41 -3.94
CA ASN A 52 -3.67 12.60 -3.74
C ASN A 52 -4.50 11.39 -4.21
N ARG A 53 -4.16 10.81 -5.37
CA ARG A 53 -4.83 9.59 -5.88
C ARG A 53 -4.57 8.39 -4.98
N ALA A 54 -3.31 8.21 -4.56
CA ALA A 54 -2.90 7.15 -3.64
C ALA A 54 -3.58 7.29 -2.26
N GLY A 55 -3.73 8.50 -1.73
CA GLY A 55 -4.44 8.75 -0.48
C GLY A 55 -5.91 8.34 -0.56
N ARG A 56 -6.60 8.67 -1.66
CA ARG A 56 -7.96 8.19 -1.90
C ARG A 56 -8.02 6.65 -2.01
N ALA A 57 -7.07 6.04 -2.71
CA ALA A 57 -7.00 4.59 -2.84
C ALA A 57 -6.81 3.91 -1.48
N ALA A 58 -5.92 4.43 -0.63
CA ALA A 58 -5.68 3.92 0.71
C ALA A 58 -6.92 4.02 1.61
N ALA A 59 -7.64 5.15 1.56
CA ALA A 59 -8.88 5.30 2.32
C ALA A 59 -9.95 4.26 1.92
N LEU A 60 -10.07 3.97 0.62
CA LEU A 60 -10.99 2.94 0.13
C LEU A 60 -10.55 1.53 0.55
N ALA A 61 -9.25 1.23 0.49
CA ALA A 61 -8.69 -0.05 0.90
C ALA A 61 -8.90 -0.31 2.41
N VAL A 62 -8.63 0.70 3.25
CA VAL A 62 -8.89 0.61 4.70
C VAL A 62 -10.37 0.38 4.98
N ARG A 63 -11.26 1.12 4.30
CA ARG A 63 -12.71 0.91 4.45
C ARG A 63 -13.12 -0.51 4.06
N ALA A 64 -12.58 -1.05 2.97
CA ALA A 64 -12.86 -2.42 2.55
C ALA A 64 -12.35 -3.45 3.58
N HIS A 65 -11.14 -3.27 4.10
CA HIS A 65 -10.56 -4.14 5.12
C HIS A 65 -11.40 -4.15 6.42
N LEU A 66 -11.82 -2.97 6.89
CA LEU A 66 -12.70 -2.85 8.07
C LEU A 66 -14.09 -3.45 7.84
N ALA A 67 -14.57 -3.46 6.60
CA ALA A 67 -15.83 -4.10 6.22
C ALA A 67 -15.69 -5.62 5.98
N GLY A 68 -14.49 -6.21 6.13
CA GLY A 68 -14.24 -7.62 5.82
C GLY A 68 -14.30 -7.97 4.33
N THR A 69 -14.30 -6.97 3.45
CA THR A 69 -14.34 -7.13 1.98
C THR A 69 -12.98 -6.89 1.32
N GLY A 70 -11.98 -6.52 2.12
CA GLY A 70 -10.60 -6.38 1.69
C GLY A 70 -9.83 -7.71 1.69
N PRO A 71 -8.59 -7.69 1.18
CA PRO A 71 -7.70 -8.85 1.27
C PRO A 71 -7.50 -9.26 2.74
N ALA A 72 -7.55 -10.59 2.97
CA ALA A 72 -7.28 -11.18 4.28
C ALA A 72 -5.77 -11.12 4.60
N LEU A 73 -5.45 -11.23 5.89
CA LEU A 73 -4.06 -11.50 6.29
C LEU A 73 -3.63 -12.87 5.74
N PRO A 74 -2.38 -13.00 5.29
CA PRO A 74 -1.81 -14.30 4.91
C PRO A 74 -1.78 -15.29 6.08
#